data_AF-A0A853XDI9-F1
#
_entry.id   AF-A0A853XDI9-F1
#
_cell.length_a   1.000
_cell.length_b   1.000
_cell.length_c   1.000
_cell.angle_alpha   90.00
_cell.angle_beta   90.00
_cell.angle_gamma   90.00
#
_symmetry.space_group_name_H-M   'P 1'
#
loop_
_entity.id
_entity.type
_entity.pdbx_description
1 polymer ?
#
loop_
_entity_poly.entity_id
_entity_poly.type
_entity_poly.pdbx_seq_one_letter_code
_entity_poly.pdbx_strand_id
1 'polypeptide(L)' 'MKKTYILLIILAVIVSFFLYILSLLQAFPKIIAFPLLFGVIVIALSYFNHKKRFKGF' A
#
# COMPACT_ATOMS: atom_id res chain seq x y z
N MET A 1 -5.56 12.45 12.72
CA MET A 1 -5.61 11.38 11.69
C MET A 1 -6.83 10.52 11.98
N LYS A 2 -7.80 10.45 11.07
CA LYS A 2 -8.98 9.61 11.31
C LYS A 2 -8.54 8.14 11.29
N LYS A 3 -8.87 7.38 12.34
CA LYS A 3 -8.50 5.96 12.49
C LYS A 3 -8.96 5.13 11.28
N THR A 4 -10.03 5.57 10.62
CA THR A 4 -10.56 4.99 9.38
C THR A 4 -9.54 4.95 8.23
N TYR A 5 -8.74 6.00 8.02
CA TYR A 5 -7.73 6.00 6.94
C TYR A 5 -6.60 5.01 7.19
N ILE A 6 -6.19 4.84 8.45
CA ILE A 6 -5.18 3.84 8.82
C ILE A 6 -5.70 2.44 8.51
N LEU A 7 -6.95 2.16 8.90
CA LEU A 7 -7.58 0.86 8.64
C LEU A 7 -7.71 0.58 7.14
N LEU A 8 -8.12 1.58 6.34
CA LEU A 8 -8.19 1.46 4.89
C LEU A 8 -6.83 1.19 4.23
N ILE A 9 -5.77 1.88 4.67
CA ILE A 9 -4.41 1.66 4.15
C ILE A 9 -3.94 0.24 4.47
N ILE A 10 -4.16 -0.24 5.70
CA ILE A 10 -3.80 -1.61 6.09
C ILE A 10 -4.56 -2.63 5.24
N LEU A 11 -5.87 -2.43 5.07
CA LEU A 11 -6.70 -3.32 4.26
C LEU A 11 -6.25 -3.31 2.79
N ALA A 12 -5.92 -2.15 2.23
CA ALA A 12 -5.40 -2.03 0.87
C ALA A 12 -4.06 -2.77 0.71
N VAL A 13 -3.14 -2.67 1.69
CA VAL A 13 -1.87 -3.42 1.67
C VAL A 13 -2.14 -4.92 1.63
N ILE A 14 -3.02 -5.42 2.51
CA ILE A 14 -3.36 -6.84 2.58
C ILE A 14 -3.97 -7.34 1.25
N VAL A 15 -4.95 -6.62 0.71
CA VAL A 15 -5.60 -6.99 -0.56
C VAL A 15 -4.59 -6.98 -1.71
N SER A 16 -3.77 -5.94 -1.83
CA SER A 16 -2.75 -5.84 -2.87
C SER A 16 -1.71 -6.96 -2.80
N PHE A 17 -1.36 -7.41 -1.58
CA PHE A 17 -0.43 -8.50 -1.35
C PHE A 17 -1.01 -9.84 -1.82
N PHE A 18 -2.28 -10.13 -1.51
CA PHE A 18 -2.94 -11.32 -2.02
C PHE A 18 -3.08 -11.31 -3.54
N LEU A 19 -3.43 -10.18 -4.15
CA LEU A 19 -3.47 -10.03 -5.61
C LEU A 19 -2.09 -10.28 -6.25
N TYR A 20 -1.02 -9.86 -5.59
CA TYR A 20 0.34 -10.15 -6.03
C TYR A 20 0.67 -11.64 -5.95
N ILE A 21 0.35 -12.32 -4.84
CA ILE A 21 0.49 -13.78 -4.73
C ILE A 21 -0.30 -14.48 -5.84
N LEU A 22 -1.54 -14.07 -6.08
CA LEU A 22 -2.38 -14.62 -7.13
C LEU A 22 -1.76 -14.43 -8.52
N SER A 23 -1.06 -13.32 -8.73
CA SER A 23 -0.32 -13.07 -9.97
C SER A 23 0.90 -13.95 -10.14
N LEU A 24 1.57 -14.33 -9.04
CA LEU A 24 2.68 -15.29 -9.06
C LEU A 24 2.19 -16.68 -9.45
N LEU A 25 0.99 -17.05 -9.01
CA LEU A 25 0.30 -18.28 -9.39
C LEU A 25 -0.28 -18.25 -10.81
N GLN A 26 0.00 -17.20 -11.60
CA GLN A 26 -0.55 -16.98 -12.96
C GLN A 26 -2.08 -16.82 -13.01
N ALA A 27 -2.74 -16.65 -11.86
CA ALA A 27 -4.18 -16.45 -11.75
C ALA A 27 -4.59 -14.97 -11.81
N PHE A 28 -3.63 -14.04 -11.86
CA PHE A 28 -3.87 -12.61 -12.01
C PHE A 28 -2.77 -11.92 -12.84
N PRO A 29 -3.05 -10.83 -13.58
CA PRO A 29 -2.02 -10.14 -14.37
C PRO A 29 -0.94 -9.49 -13.50
N LYS A 30 0.30 -9.96 -13.63
CA LYS A 30 1.47 -9.42 -12.89
C LYS A 30 1.70 -7.93 -13.17
N ILE A 31 1.42 -7.49 -14.40
CA ILE A 31 1.56 -6.10 -14.83
C ILE A 31 0.63 -5.14 -14.07
N ILE A 32 -0.46 -5.64 -13.50
CA ILE A 32 -1.41 -4.86 -12.71
C ILE A 32 -1.07 -5.02 -11.22
N ALA A 33 -0.84 -6.25 -10.76
CA ALA A 33 -0.60 -6.51 -9.34
C ALA A 33 0.67 -5.84 -8.82
N PHE A 34 1.75 -5.82 -9.61
CA PHE A 34 3.01 -5.24 -9.18
C PHE A 34 2.94 -3.71 -8.98
N PRO A 35 2.46 -2.90 -9.94
CA PRO A 35 2.25 -1.47 -9.71
C PRO A 35 1.25 -1.18 -8.58
N LEU A 36 0.21 -2.02 -8.44
CA LEU A 36 -0.81 -1.84 -7.41
C LEU A 36 -0.21 -2.06 -6.00
N LEU A 37 0.55 -3.14 -5.80
CA LEU A 37 1.27 -3.39 -4.54
C LEU A 37 2.26 -2.26 -4.24
N PHE A 38 3.06 -1.87 -5.24
CA PHE A 38 4.05 -0.80 -5.07
C PHE A 38 3.40 0.54 -4.70
N GLY A 39 2.34 0.95 -5.42
CA GLY A 39 1.62 2.19 -5.15
C GLY A 39 1.01 2.22 -3.75
N VAL A 40 0.42 1.11 -3.30
CA VAL A 40 -0.16 1.00 -1.96
C VAL A 40 0.92 1.10 -0.87
N ILE A 41 2.09 0.48 -1.06
CA ILE A 41 3.22 0.61 -0.13
C ILE A 41 3.71 2.06 -0.07
N VAL A 42 3.86 2.74 -1.21
CA VAL A 42 4.29 4.15 -1.26
C VAL A 42 3.29 5.05 -0.53
N ILE A 43 1.99 4.84 -0.74
CA ILE A 43 0.94 5.59 -0.02
C ILE A 43 1.02 5.32 1.48
N ALA A 44 1.17 4.06 1.89
CA ALA A 44 1.31 3.71 3.30
C ALA A 44 2.52 4.41 3.92
N LEU A 45 3.69 4.29 3.31
CA LEU A 45 4.92 4.93 3.78
C LEU A 45 4.78 6.45 3.84
N SER A 46 4.25 7.09 2.79
CA SER A 46 4.03 8.55 2.77
C SER A 46 3.10 9.00 3.91
N TYR A 47 2.02 8.26 4.13
CA TYR A 47 1.04 8.55 5.18
C TYR A 47 1.65 8.42 6.59
N PHE A 48 2.47 7.39 6.84
CA PHE A 48 3.18 7.24 8.12
C PHE A 48 4.36 8.22 8.26
N ASN A 49 5.04 8.57 7.17
CA ASN A 49 6.20 9.45 7.16
C ASN A 49 5.81 10.92 7.39
N HIS A 50 4.61 11.35 7.01
CA HIS A 50 4.10 12.69 7.32
C HIS A 50 4.10 13.01 8.83
N LYS A 51 4.07 11.98 9.70
CA LYS A 51 4.20 12.16 11.17
C LYS A 51 5.64 12.47 11.64
N LYS A 52 6.66 12.12 10.86
CA LYS A 52 8.08 12.28 11.20
C LYS A 52 8.81 13.32 10.35
N ARG A 53 8.09 14.11 9.53
CA ARG A 53 8.70 15.23 8.82
C ARG A 53 9.18 16.23 9.87
N PHE A 54 10.50 16.32 10.05
CA PHE A 54 11.13 17.37 10.83
C PHE A 54 10.59 18.69 10.28
N LYS A 55 9.93 19.47 11.13
CA LYS A 55 9.57 20.85 10.80
C LYS A 55 10.86 21.65 10.89
N GLY A 56 11.74 21.48 9.90
CA GLY A 56 12.84 22.40 9.70
C GLY A 56 12.25 23.79 9.47
N PHE A 57 12.91 24.79 10.07
CA PHE A 57 12.55 26.21 10.09
C PHE A 57 12.01 26.74 8.76
#